data_AF-A0A0B6YXD6-F1
#
_entry.id   AF-A0A0B6YXD6-F1
#
_cell.length_a   1.000
_cell.length_b   1.000
_cell.length_c   1.000
_cell.angle_alpha   90.00
_cell.angle_beta   90.00
_cell.angle_gamma   90.00
#
_symmetry.space_group_name_H-M   'P 1'
#
loop_
_entity.id
_entity.type
_entity.pdbx_description
1 polymer ?
#
loop_
_entity_poly.entity_id
_entity_poly.type
_entity_poly.pdbx_seq_one_letter_code
_entity_poly.pdbx_strand_id
1 'polypeptide(L)'
;SLHVSSLGQATFKGSVDHIRSSQLYKDLKTAMESLNLATHLHLLYLVTPYDIVVTIDWRIYLNQFFKLKEPELKVASLIGVPESYIGLKAAGRSIKKKICEMTINRFYLTLMLLDLWNQKSVWDVADKFVQPRGFVQNLLSQSVAFASCVFHFCQELEEFWCYQDLFGNFIKKLAYCVSSELIPLMEVPGVKLARARQLYAAGFKSLSMLAGAESKELVNTIEHMSLRAARQIIAAAKNIIEEKTALLLEEVESLVPVPHSKL
;
A
#
# COMPACT_ATOMS: atom_id res chain seq x y z
N SER A 1 -8.85 -20.81 -40.44
CA SER A 1 -9.49 -20.40 -39.17
C SER A 1 -8.56 -19.42 -38.47
N LEU A 2 -9.09 -18.30 -37.96
CA LEU A 2 -8.32 -17.45 -37.03
C LEU A 2 -8.29 -18.13 -35.66
N HIS A 3 -7.10 -18.36 -35.13
CA HIS A 3 -6.90 -18.85 -33.76
C HIS A 3 -6.27 -17.74 -32.93
N VAL A 4 -6.79 -17.55 -31.71
CA VAL A 4 -6.25 -16.56 -30.77
C VAL A 4 -4.92 -17.10 -30.24
N SER A 5 -3.88 -16.26 -30.21
CA SER A 5 -2.59 -16.64 -29.63
C SER A 5 -2.70 -16.74 -28.10
N SER A 6 -1.80 -17.48 -27.45
CA SER A 6 -1.75 -17.57 -25.98
C SER A 6 -1.67 -16.19 -25.32
N LEU A 7 -0.90 -15.27 -25.91
CA LEU A 7 -0.84 -13.87 -25.45
C LEU A 7 -2.18 -13.13 -25.63
N GLY A 8 -2.89 -13.37 -26.74
CA GLY A 8 -4.23 -12.80 -26.95
C GLY A 8 -5.24 -13.32 -25.94
N GLN A 9 -5.19 -14.62 -25.62
CA GLN A 9 -6.03 -15.23 -24.59
C GLN A 9 -5.72 -14.67 -23.19
N ALA A 10 -4.44 -14.57 -22.84
CA ALA A 10 -3.96 -13.97 -21.59
C ALA A 10 -4.42 -12.51 -21.45
N THR A 11 -4.33 -11.72 -22.53
CA THR A 11 -4.79 -10.32 -22.56
C THR A 11 -6.27 -10.21 -22.23
N PHE A 12 -7.09 -11.05 -22.88
CA PHE A 12 -8.54 -11.06 -22.69
C PHE A 12 -8.93 -11.49 -21.28
N LYS A 13 -8.40 -12.61 -20.80
CA LYS A 13 -8.69 -13.17 -19.46
C LYS A 13 -8.17 -12.30 -18.33
N GLY A 14 -6.99 -11.71 -18.53
CA GLY A 14 -6.39 -10.75 -17.61
C GLY A 14 -7.08 -9.39 -17.58
N SER A 15 -8.06 -9.12 -18.46
CA SER A 15 -8.64 -7.78 -18.63
C SER A 15 -7.57 -6.68 -18.80
N VAL A 16 -6.44 -7.03 -19.43
CA VAL A 16 -5.31 -6.13 -19.66
C VAL A 16 -5.58 -5.35 -20.94
N ASP A 17 -5.33 -4.05 -20.94
CA ASP A 17 -5.39 -3.25 -22.16
C ASP A 17 -4.44 -3.83 -23.22
N HIS A 18 -4.97 -4.12 -24.41
CA HIS A 18 -4.22 -4.65 -25.54
C HIS A 18 -2.98 -3.81 -25.89
N ILE A 19 -3.02 -2.48 -25.69
CA ILE A 19 -1.87 -1.59 -25.92
C ILE A 19 -0.74 -1.90 -24.93
N ARG A 20 -1.08 -2.34 -23.71
CA ARG A 20 -0.14 -2.62 -22.61
C ARG A 20 0.25 -4.09 -22.49
N SER A 21 -0.49 -5.00 -23.13
CA SER A 21 -0.23 -6.46 -23.05
C SER A 21 1.21 -6.84 -23.43
N SER A 22 1.72 -6.33 -24.55
CA SER A 22 3.10 -6.63 -24.97
C SER A 22 4.14 -6.09 -23.97
N GLN A 23 3.88 -4.91 -23.38
CA GLN A 23 4.77 -4.34 -22.38
C GLN A 23 4.73 -5.16 -21.08
N LEU A 24 3.52 -5.55 -20.61
CA LEU A 24 3.36 -6.39 -19.43
C LEU A 24 4.08 -7.73 -19.59
N TYR A 25 3.90 -8.41 -20.74
CA TYR A 25 4.59 -9.66 -21.04
C TYR A 25 6.10 -9.49 -20.95
N LYS A 26 6.65 -8.44 -21.58
CA LYS A 26 8.09 -8.14 -21.55
C LYS A 26 8.59 -7.85 -20.14
N ASP A 27 7.89 -7.00 -19.38
CA ASP A 27 8.25 -6.66 -18.00
C ASP A 27 8.30 -7.90 -17.10
N LEU A 28 7.28 -8.77 -17.19
CA LEU A 28 7.24 -10.04 -16.44
C LEU A 28 8.33 -11.00 -16.87
N LYS A 29 8.59 -11.12 -18.18
CA LYS A 29 9.63 -12.01 -18.71
C LYS A 29 11.03 -11.55 -18.27
N THR A 30 11.33 -10.27 -18.38
CA THR A 30 12.61 -9.70 -17.94
C THR A 30 12.77 -9.80 -16.42
N ALA A 31 11.73 -9.50 -15.64
CA ALA A 31 11.80 -9.63 -14.19
C ALA A 31 12.02 -11.09 -13.74
N MET A 32 11.50 -12.08 -14.48
CA MET A 32 11.67 -13.50 -14.15
C MET A 32 13.13 -13.96 -14.25
N GLU A 33 13.96 -13.33 -15.08
CA GLU A 33 15.39 -13.64 -15.20
C GLU A 33 16.20 -13.21 -13.95
N SER A 34 15.67 -12.25 -13.18
CA SER A 34 16.36 -11.67 -12.03
C SER A 34 15.39 -11.18 -10.96
N LEU A 35 14.44 -12.05 -10.58
CA LEU A 35 13.41 -11.69 -9.61
C LEU A 35 14.01 -11.62 -8.21
N ASN A 36 13.81 -10.49 -7.52
CA ASN A 36 14.31 -10.28 -6.17
C ASN A 36 13.14 -10.32 -5.19
N LEU A 37 13.15 -11.36 -4.36
CA LEU A 37 12.09 -11.66 -3.39
C LEU A 37 12.53 -11.40 -1.93
N ALA A 38 13.70 -10.77 -1.73
CA ALA A 38 14.17 -10.41 -0.39
C ALA A 38 13.26 -9.36 0.28
N THR A 39 12.55 -8.56 -0.52
CA THR A 39 11.47 -7.68 -0.09
C THR A 39 10.32 -7.75 -1.09
N HIS A 40 9.22 -7.05 -0.80
CA HIS A 40 8.05 -7.01 -1.67
C HIS A 40 8.16 -5.94 -2.77
N LEU A 41 9.23 -5.14 -2.79
CA LEU A 41 9.36 -3.99 -3.70
C LEU A 41 9.30 -4.39 -5.18
N HIS A 42 9.93 -5.50 -5.57
CA HIS A 42 9.93 -5.93 -6.97
C HIS A 42 8.51 -6.37 -7.40
N LEU A 43 7.81 -7.14 -6.57
CA LEU A 43 6.42 -7.53 -6.84
C LEU A 43 5.48 -6.31 -6.89
N LEU A 44 5.66 -5.35 -5.98
CA LEU A 44 4.90 -4.09 -6.00
C LEU A 44 5.15 -3.31 -7.30
N TYR A 45 6.38 -3.29 -7.82
CA TYR A 45 6.69 -2.63 -9.09
C TYR A 45 5.97 -3.29 -10.26
N LEU A 46 5.97 -4.63 -10.32
CA LEU A 46 5.29 -5.40 -11.38
C LEU A 46 3.78 -5.12 -11.42
N VAL A 47 3.16 -4.84 -10.27
CA VAL A 47 1.73 -4.49 -10.17
C VAL A 47 1.48 -2.99 -10.01
N THR A 48 2.48 -2.14 -10.23
CA THR A 48 2.28 -0.69 -10.30
C THR A 48 1.70 -0.33 -11.67
N PRO A 49 0.49 0.26 -11.77
CA PRO A 49 -0.16 0.57 -13.04
C PRO A 49 0.67 1.46 -13.96
N TYR A 50 0.49 1.31 -15.28
CA TYR A 50 1.24 2.05 -16.29
C TYR A 50 0.68 3.44 -16.60
N ASP A 51 -0.59 3.66 -16.29
CA ASP A 51 -1.42 4.80 -16.68
C ASP A 51 -1.55 5.86 -15.58
N ILE A 52 -1.13 5.56 -14.36
CA ILE A 52 -1.07 6.54 -13.27
C ILE A 52 0.21 7.37 -13.45
N VAL A 53 0.03 8.67 -13.63
CA VAL A 53 1.11 9.65 -13.74
C VAL A 53 1.08 10.56 -12.51
N VAL A 54 2.27 10.88 -11.99
CA VAL A 54 2.42 11.80 -10.86
C VAL A 54 3.47 12.85 -11.15
N THR A 55 3.26 14.06 -10.63
CA THR A 55 4.31 15.08 -10.63
C THR A 55 5.35 14.70 -9.59
N ILE A 56 6.57 14.42 -10.04
CA ILE A 56 7.66 13.97 -9.18
C ILE A 56 8.33 15.18 -8.52
N ASP A 57 8.31 15.21 -7.18
CA ASP A 57 9.26 16.01 -6.42
C ASP A 57 10.57 15.22 -6.28
N TRP A 58 11.60 15.67 -7.00
CA TRP A 58 12.88 14.98 -7.05
C TRP A 58 13.66 14.99 -5.73
N ARG A 59 13.42 15.99 -4.85
CA ARG A 59 14.03 16.00 -3.52
C ARG A 59 13.40 14.93 -2.64
N ILE A 60 12.08 14.81 -2.67
CA ILE A 60 11.37 13.73 -1.97
C ILE A 60 11.82 12.38 -2.51
N TYR A 61 11.88 12.21 -3.83
CA TYR A 61 12.32 10.97 -4.44
C TYR A 61 13.74 10.58 -3.99
N LEU A 62 14.69 11.51 -4.04
CA LEU A 62 16.05 11.27 -3.57
C LEU A 62 16.07 10.86 -2.09
N ASN A 63 15.34 11.59 -1.25
CA ASN A 63 15.22 11.29 0.18
C ASN A 63 14.63 9.90 0.45
N GLN A 64 13.68 9.43 -0.38
CA GLN A 64 13.15 8.07 -0.25
C GLN A 64 14.12 7.02 -0.79
N PHE A 65 14.83 7.33 -1.86
CA PHE A 65 15.84 6.44 -2.42
C PHE A 65 16.95 6.14 -1.41
N PHE A 66 17.42 7.16 -0.67
CA PHE A 66 18.42 6.98 0.39
C PHE A 66 17.94 6.16 1.60
N LYS A 67 16.63 5.95 1.75
CA LYS A 67 16.06 5.13 2.82
C LYS A 67 15.90 3.66 2.41
N LEU A 68 16.15 3.33 1.15
CA LEU A 68 16.08 1.97 0.65
C LEU A 68 17.19 1.12 1.25
N LYS A 69 16.84 -0.10 1.66
CA LYS A 69 17.80 -1.10 2.14
C LYS A 69 18.55 -1.71 0.96
N GLU A 70 19.68 -2.36 1.23
CA GLU A 70 20.47 -3.07 0.21
C GLU A 70 19.67 -3.95 -0.76
N PRO A 71 18.69 -4.78 -0.32
CA PRO A 71 17.91 -5.57 -1.28
C PRO A 71 17.00 -4.73 -2.17
N GLU A 72 16.53 -3.57 -1.69
CA GLU A 72 15.66 -2.65 -2.42
C GLU A 72 16.45 -1.77 -3.39
N LEU A 73 17.68 -1.38 -3.04
CA LEU A 73 18.62 -0.73 -3.95
C LEU A 73 18.96 -1.65 -5.14
N LYS A 74 19.15 -2.95 -4.88
CA LYS A 74 19.31 -3.97 -5.93
C LYS A 74 18.09 -4.02 -6.85
N VAL A 75 16.87 -3.96 -6.30
CA VAL A 75 15.63 -3.90 -7.11
C VAL A 75 15.60 -2.64 -7.97
N ALA A 76 15.93 -1.47 -7.43
CA ALA A 76 16.00 -0.23 -8.19
C ALA A 76 16.98 -0.35 -9.38
N SER A 77 18.15 -0.96 -9.16
CA SER A 77 19.12 -1.23 -10.21
C SER A 77 18.59 -2.18 -11.29
N LEU A 78 17.92 -3.27 -10.89
CA LEU A 78 17.33 -4.24 -11.82
C LEU A 78 16.22 -3.64 -12.69
N ILE A 79 15.39 -2.77 -12.10
CA ILE A 79 14.35 -2.02 -12.83
C ILE A 79 14.97 -1.00 -13.80
N GLY A 80 16.23 -0.60 -13.58
CA GLY A 80 16.91 0.41 -14.38
C GLY A 80 16.71 1.83 -13.87
N VAL A 81 16.50 2.01 -12.56
CA VAL A 81 16.49 3.32 -11.89
C VAL A 81 17.76 3.47 -11.04
N PRO A 82 18.86 4.00 -11.61
CA PRO A 82 20.09 4.21 -10.87
C PRO A 82 19.98 5.44 -9.97
N GLU A 83 20.55 5.33 -8.77
CA GLU A 83 20.62 6.42 -7.78
C GLU A 83 21.18 7.72 -8.38
N SER A 84 22.23 7.61 -9.21
CA SER A 84 22.88 8.75 -9.86
C SER A 84 21.93 9.56 -10.73
N TYR A 85 20.95 8.92 -11.37
CA TYR A 85 19.94 9.62 -12.17
C TYR A 85 19.01 10.46 -11.27
N ILE A 86 18.55 9.88 -10.16
CA ILE A 86 17.70 10.57 -9.18
C ILE A 86 18.45 11.74 -8.54
N GLY A 87 19.71 11.54 -8.14
CA GLY A 87 20.55 12.58 -7.56
C GLY A 87 20.79 13.75 -8.52
N LEU A 88 21.09 13.48 -9.80
CA LEU A 88 21.26 14.53 -10.80
C LEU A 88 19.96 15.31 -11.06
N LYS A 89 18.81 14.64 -11.12
CA LYS A 89 17.50 15.30 -11.26
C LYS A 89 17.20 16.20 -10.05
N ALA A 90 17.43 15.71 -8.84
CA ALA A 90 17.22 16.48 -7.61
C ALA A 90 18.11 17.73 -7.53
N ALA A 91 19.31 17.65 -8.10
CA ALA A 91 20.24 18.77 -8.22
C ALA A 91 19.92 19.73 -9.40
N GLY A 92 18.88 19.47 -10.18
CA GLY A 92 18.54 20.27 -11.37
C GLY A 92 19.56 20.17 -12.51
N ARG A 93 20.38 19.12 -12.53
CA ARG A 93 21.48 18.96 -13.49
C ARG A 93 21.00 18.25 -14.76
N SER A 94 21.62 18.60 -15.89
CA SER A 94 21.39 17.91 -17.17
C SER A 94 21.92 16.49 -17.14
N ILE A 95 21.20 15.57 -17.80
CA ILE A 95 21.48 14.13 -17.78
C ILE A 95 21.74 13.65 -19.20
N LYS A 96 22.90 13.00 -19.41
CA LYS A 96 23.30 12.46 -20.72
C LYS A 96 22.54 11.18 -21.09
N LYS A 97 22.32 10.28 -20.13
CA LYS A 97 21.59 9.02 -20.34
C LYS A 97 20.11 9.23 -20.04
N LYS A 98 19.27 9.22 -21.08
CA LYS A 98 17.82 9.27 -20.91
C LYS A 98 17.32 7.92 -20.41
N ILE A 99 16.56 7.93 -19.32
CA ILE A 99 15.83 6.77 -18.81
C ILE A 99 14.37 6.94 -19.19
N CYS A 100 13.68 5.84 -19.44
CA CYS A 100 12.25 5.84 -19.74
C CYS A 100 11.48 6.55 -18.61
N GLU A 101 10.76 7.62 -18.95
CA GLU A 101 10.01 8.42 -17.97
C GLU A 101 8.93 7.59 -17.27
N MET A 102 8.32 6.64 -17.99
CA MET A 102 7.36 5.70 -17.42
C MET A 102 7.99 4.82 -16.34
N THR A 103 9.22 4.33 -16.54
CA THR A 103 9.96 3.54 -15.54
C THR A 103 10.23 4.36 -14.28
N ILE A 104 10.68 5.61 -14.45
CA ILE A 104 10.96 6.50 -13.32
C ILE A 104 9.69 6.86 -12.55
N ASN A 105 8.62 7.21 -13.26
CA ASN A 105 7.32 7.51 -12.65
C ASN A 105 6.75 6.28 -11.91
N ARG A 106 6.76 5.09 -12.53
CA ARG A 106 6.29 3.86 -11.90
C ARG A 106 7.09 3.54 -10.64
N PHE A 107 8.42 3.63 -10.69
CA PHE A 107 9.22 3.33 -9.49
C PHE A 107 8.93 4.33 -8.36
N TYR A 108 8.67 5.61 -8.64
CA TYR A 108 8.26 6.58 -7.61
C TYR A 108 6.91 6.22 -6.96
N LEU A 109 5.93 5.82 -7.77
CA LEU A 109 4.64 5.31 -7.27
C LEU A 109 4.82 4.01 -6.45
N THR A 110 5.72 3.13 -6.87
CA THR A 110 6.04 1.90 -6.12
C THR A 110 6.60 2.21 -4.74
N LEU A 111 7.36 3.30 -4.56
CA LEU A 111 7.82 3.70 -3.22
C LEU A 111 6.65 4.10 -2.30
N MET A 112 5.60 4.71 -2.84
CA MET A 112 4.37 5.00 -2.08
C MET A 112 3.67 3.70 -1.70
N LEU A 113 3.55 2.76 -2.65
CA LEU A 113 2.98 1.43 -2.39
C LEU A 113 3.79 0.62 -1.38
N LEU A 114 5.11 0.75 -1.36
CA LEU A 114 5.98 0.09 -0.39
C LEU A 114 5.72 0.60 1.03
N ASP A 115 5.52 1.91 1.20
CA ASP A 115 5.13 2.48 2.49
C ASP A 115 3.75 1.97 2.96
N LEU A 116 2.77 1.92 2.05
CA LEU A 116 1.43 1.38 2.33
C LEU A 116 1.48 -0.11 2.68
N TRP A 117 2.31 -0.87 1.96
CA TRP A 117 2.56 -2.28 2.24
C TRP A 117 3.15 -2.50 3.64
N ASN A 118 4.05 -1.59 4.04
CA ASN A 118 4.67 -1.54 5.37
C ASN A 118 3.79 -0.86 6.43
N GLN A 119 2.46 -0.90 6.26
CA GLN A 119 1.45 -0.48 7.24
C GLN A 119 1.45 1.01 7.60
N LYS A 120 2.00 1.88 6.75
CA LYS A 120 1.74 3.32 6.88
C LYS A 120 0.35 3.66 6.38
N SER A 121 -0.29 4.64 7.01
CA SER A 121 -1.61 5.09 6.58
C SER A 121 -1.54 5.83 5.25
N VAL A 122 -2.67 5.97 4.56
CA VAL A 122 -2.74 6.79 3.34
C VAL A 122 -2.42 8.24 3.68
N TRP A 123 -2.76 8.72 4.88
CA TRP A 123 -2.41 10.06 5.34
C TRP A 123 -0.89 10.26 5.43
N ASP A 124 -0.19 9.34 6.09
CA ASP A 124 1.26 9.43 6.27
C ASP A 124 1.96 9.44 4.91
N VAL A 125 1.49 8.62 3.97
CA VAL A 125 2.06 8.54 2.62
C VAL A 125 1.70 9.79 1.80
N ALA A 126 0.47 10.27 1.88
CA ALA A 126 0.03 11.49 1.20
C ALA A 126 0.86 12.71 1.65
N ASP A 127 1.05 12.87 2.96
CA ASP A 127 1.87 13.95 3.53
C ASP A 127 3.35 13.80 3.12
N LYS A 128 3.91 12.60 3.32
CA LYS A 128 5.31 12.30 3.02
C LYS A 128 5.70 12.54 1.55
N PHE A 129 4.79 12.25 0.62
CA PHE A 129 5.02 12.42 -0.82
C PHE A 129 4.40 13.70 -1.38
N VAL A 130 3.80 14.53 -0.53
CA VAL A 130 3.11 15.77 -0.89
C VAL A 130 2.11 15.52 -2.03
N GLN A 131 1.30 14.47 -1.87
CA GLN A 131 0.26 14.08 -2.82
C GLN A 131 -1.12 14.22 -2.16
N PRO A 132 -2.18 14.49 -2.94
CA PRO A 132 -3.54 14.43 -2.42
C PRO A 132 -3.85 13.05 -1.85
N ARG A 133 -4.53 12.98 -0.70
CA ARG A 133 -4.94 11.69 -0.10
C ARG A 133 -5.73 10.82 -1.09
N GLY A 134 -6.66 11.42 -1.83
CA GLY A 134 -7.46 10.71 -2.84
C GLY A 134 -6.59 10.11 -3.95
N PHE A 135 -5.47 10.74 -4.30
CA PHE A 135 -4.51 10.19 -5.26
C PHE A 135 -3.86 8.91 -4.72
N VAL A 136 -3.40 8.92 -3.47
CA VAL A 136 -2.76 7.74 -2.84
C VAL A 136 -3.77 6.59 -2.67
N GLN A 137 -5.02 6.89 -2.29
CA GLN A 137 -6.10 5.88 -2.24
C GLN A 137 -6.40 5.28 -3.60
N ASN A 138 -6.47 6.13 -4.64
CA ASN A 138 -6.67 5.71 -6.01
C ASN A 138 -5.51 4.86 -6.51
N LEU A 139 -4.26 5.26 -6.25
CA LEU A 139 -3.05 4.49 -6.59
C LEU A 139 -3.14 3.08 -5.99
N LEU A 140 -3.39 2.98 -4.68
CA LEU A 140 -3.49 1.69 -4.02
C LEU A 140 -4.62 0.82 -4.59
N SER A 141 -5.80 1.39 -4.79
CA SER A 141 -6.97 0.66 -5.29
C SER A 141 -6.76 0.17 -6.73
N GLN A 142 -6.18 1.00 -7.59
CA GLN A 142 -5.85 0.63 -8.96
C GLN A 142 -4.70 -0.38 -9.02
N SER A 143 -3.70 -0.29 -8.14
CA SER A 143 -2.65 -1.30 -8.03
C SER A 143 -3.21 -2.68 -7.64
N VAL A 144 -4.19 -2.75 -6.74
CA VAL A 144 -4.86 -4.01 -6.38
C VAL A 144 -5.64 -4.57 -7.58
N ALA A 145 -6.41 -3.73 -8.27
CA ALA A 145 -7.16 -4.15 -9.46
C ALA A 145 -6.23 -4.63 -10.57
N PHE A 146 -5.15 -3.88 -10.83
CA PHE A 146 -4.14 -4.24 -11.81
C PHE A 146 -3.38 -5.51 -11.41
N ALA A 147 -3.08 -5.71 -10.12
CA ALA A 147 -2.46 -6.94 -9.65
C ALA A 147 -3.33 -8.18 -9.95
N SER A 148 -4.65 -8.09 -9.76
CA SER A 148 -5.58 -9.15 -10.16
C SER A 148 -5.57 -9.40 -11.67
N CYS A 149 -5.51 -8.34 -12.47
CA CYS A 149 -5.38 -8.43 -13.93
C CYS A 149 -4.09 -9.16 -14.34
N VAL A 150 -2.95 -8.78 -13.74
CA VAL A 150 -1.64 -9.41 -13.97
C VAL A 150 -1.67 -10.88 -13.53
N PHE A 151 -2.27 -11.21 -12.39
CA PHE A 151 -2.39 -12.59 -11.93
C PHE A 151 -3.17 -13.46 -12.93
N HIS A 152 -4.34 -13.01 -13.37
CA HIS A 152 -5.12 -13.73 -14.39
C HIS A 152 -4.41 -13.81 -15.74
N PHE A 153 -3.66 -12.77 -16.12
CA PHE A 153 -2.80 -12.81 -17.30
C PHE A 153 -1.71 -13.90 -17.18
N CYS A 154 -1.08 -14.03 -16.02
CA CYS A 154 -0.09 -15.07 -15.76
C CYS A 154 -0.67 -16.49 -15.71
N GLN A 155 -1.96 -16.66 -15.35
CA GLN A 155 -2.62 -17.96 -15.33
C GLN A 155 -2.78 -18.57 -16.73
N GLU A 156 -2.87 -17.75 -17.76
CA GLU A 156 -3.02 -18.21 -19.15
C GLU A 156 -1.67 -18.49 -19.84
N LEU A 157 -0.54 -18.26 -19.15
CA LEU A 157 0.81 -18.44 -19.69
C LEU A 157 1.61 -19.35 -18.74
N GLU A 158 1.79 -20.62 -19.13
CA GLU A 158 2.45 -21.64 -18.30
C GLU A 158 3.86 -21.24 -17.86
N GLU A 159 4.60 -20.51 -18.70
CA GLU A 159 5.94 -20.01 -18.38
C GLU A 159 5.96 -19.00 -17.21
N PHE A 160 4.81 -18.42 -16.85
CA PHE A 160 4.63 -17.49 -15.74
C PHE A 160 4.11 -18.16 -14.47
N TRP A 161 4.26 -19.49 -14.33
CA TRP A 161 3.86 -20.26 -13.15
C TRP A 161 4.31 -19.63 -11.82
N CYS A 162 5.55 -19.09 -11.76
CA CYS A 162 6.08 -18.50 -10.53
C CYS A 162 5.25 -17.31 -10.04
N TYR A 163 4.71 -16.51 -10.95
CA TYR A 163 3.83 -15.38 -10.61
C TYR A 163 2.47 -15.85 -10.11
N GLN A 164 2.00 -17.01 -10.55
CA GLN A 164 0.74 -17.58 -10.06
C GLN A 164 0.86 -17.94 -8.58
N ASP A 165 1.98 -18.55 -8.18
CA ASP A 165 2.24 -18.88 -6.77
C ASP A 165 2.47 -17.63 -5.91
N LEU A 166 3.21 -16.64 -6.44
CA LEU A 166 3.57 -15.43 -5.71
C LEU A 166 2.38 -14.48 -5.51
N PHE A 167 1.53 -14.30 -6.51
CA PHE A 167 0.50 -13.26 -6.45
C PHE A 167 -0.73 -13.61 -5.61
N GLY A 168 -1.04 -14.90 -5.40
CA GLY A 168 -2.27 -15.32 -4.71
C GLY A 168 -2.45 -14.69 -3.31
N ASN A 169 -1.45 -14.79 -2.44
CA ASN A 169 -1.48 -14.18 -1.10
C ASN A 169 -1.05 -12.71 -1.12
N PHE A 170 -0.15 -12.34 -2.04
CA PHE A 170 0.33 -10.98 -2.19
C PHE A 170 -0.81 -9.99 -2.49
N ILE A 171 -1.70 -10.33 -3.43
CA ILE A 171 -2.84 -9.48 -3.81
C ILE A 171 -3.80 -9.31 -2.64
N LYS A 172 -4.11 -10.39 -1.91
CA LYS A 172 -4.97 -10.32 -0.72
C LYS A 172 -4.39 -9.35 0.31
N LYS A 173 -3.08 -9.44 0.57
CA LYS A 173 -2.39 -8.53 1.48
C LYS A 173 -2.38 -7.09 0.99
N LEU A 174 -2.14 -6.86 -0.30
CA LEU A 174 -2.20 -5.52 -0.89
C LEU A 174 -3.62 -4.93 -0.77
N ALA A 175 -4.65 -5.75 -0.97
CA ALA A 175 -6.04 -5.34 -0.80
C ALA A 175 -6.36 -4.96 0.66
N TYR A 176 -5.76 -5.62 1.65
CA TYR A 176 -5.91 -5.21 3.04
C TYR A 176 -5.31 -3.83 3.33
N CYS A 177 -4.25 -3.41 2.64
CA CYS A 177 -3.70 -2.06 2.79
C CYS A 177 -4.73 -0.97 2.48
N VAL A 178 -5.71 -1.23 1.58
CA VAL A 178 -6.81 -0.30 1.28
C VAL A 178 -7.69 -0.04 2.51
N SER A 179 -7.77 -1.03 3.40
CA SER A 179 -8.59 -0.97 4.62
C SER A 179 -7.75 -0.78 5.88
N SER A 180 -6.44 -0.52 5.76
CA SER A 180 -5.53 -0.40 6.91
C SER A 180 -5.97 0.67 7.91
N GLU A 181 -6.45 1.82 7.42
CA GLU A 181 -6.98 2.91 8.25
C GLU A 181 -8.25 2.52 9.03
N LEU A 182 -8.91 1.45 8.60
CA LEU A 182 -10.12 0.92 9.23
C LEU A 182 -9.79 -0.15 10.27
N ILE A 183 -8.57 -0.70 10.27
CA ILE A 183 -8.16 -1.77 11.19
C ILE A 183 -8.41 -1.37 12.64
N PRO A 184 -7.99 -0.17 13.12
CA PRO A 184 -8.24 0.22 14.52
C PRO A 184 -9.73 0.26 14.86
N LEU A 185 -10.60 0.65 13.92
CA LEU A 185 -12.04 0.64 14.14
C LEU A 185 -12.63 -0.78 14.14
N MET A 186 -12.06 -1.69 13.34
CA MET A 186 -12.48 -3.09 13.27
C MET A 186 -12.04 -3.93 14.48
N GLU A 187 -11.12 -3.43 15.32
CA GLU A 187 -10.81 -4.03 16.63
C GLU A 187 -12.01 -3.95 17.59
N VAL A 188 -12.93 -2.99 17.38
CA VAL A 188 -14.11 -2.83 18.23
C VAL A 188 -15.12 -3.97 17.95
N PRO A 189 -15.49 -4.77 18.96
CA PRO A 189 -16.52 -5.80 18.82
C PRO A 189 -17.81 -5.27 18.17
N GLY A 190 -18.25 -5.95 17.11
CA GLY A 190 -19.43 -5.56 16.34
C GLY A 190 -19.18 -4.57 15.20
N VAL A 191 -17.94 -4.06 15.05
CA VAL A 191 -17.55 -3.18 13.95
C VAL A 191 -16.82 -3.99 12.87
N LYS A 192 -17.56 -4.45 11.86
CA LYS A 192 -16.98 -5.09 10.66
C LYS A 192 -16.61 -4.03 9.61
N LEU A 193 -15.91 -4.43 8.53
CA LEU A 193 -15.44 -3.55 7.46
C LEU A 193 -16.46 -2.51 6.98
N ALA A 194 -17.69 -2.93 6.69
CA ALA A 194 -18.74 -2.01 6.24
C ALA A 194 -19.07 -0.92 7.28
N ARG A 195 -19.19 -1.32 8.55
CA ARG A 195 -19.44 -0.37 9.66
C ARG A 195 -18.23 0.52 9.92
N ALA A 196 -17.02 -0.01 9.84
CA ALA A 196 -15.79 0.76 9.96
C ALA A 196 -15.71 1.84 8.87
N ARG A 197 -16.10 1.53 7.62
CA ARG A 197 -16.18 2.51 6.53
C ARG A 197 -17.18 3.62 6.82
N GLN A 198 -18.37 3.29 7.30
CA GLN A 198 -19.39 4.29 7.66
C GLN A 198 -18.87 5.22 8.78
N LEU A 199 -18.32 4.64 9.84
CA LEU A 199 -17.74 5.39 10.97
C LEU A 199 -16.62 6.33 10.49
N TYR A 200 -15.71 5.80 9.68
CA TYR A 200 -14.60 6.57 9.15
C TYR A 200 -15.06 7.72 8.24
N ALA A 201 -16.04 7.46 7.36
CA ALA A 201 -16.62 8.45 6.46
C ALA A 201 -17.35 9.56 7.24
N ALA A 202 -18.00 9.22 8.35
CA ALA A 202 -18.64 10.17 9.27
C ALA A 202 -17.65 10.94 10.16
N GLY A 203 -16.34 10.68 10.05
CA GLY A 203 -15.29 11.40 10.76
C GLY A 203 -14.74 10.70 11.99
N PHE A 204 -15.27 9.56 12.41
CA PHE A 204 -14.75 8.76 13.54
C PHE A 204 -13.55 7.93 13.08
N LYS A 205 -12.38 8.58 12.92
CA LYS A 205 -11.19 7.98 12.30
C LYS A 205 -10.27 7.24 13.27
N SER A 206 -10.55 7.28 14.58
CA SER A 206 -9.73 6.63 15.59
C SER A 206 -10.59 6.09 16.73
N LEU A 207 -10.03 5.15 17.50
CA LEU A 207 -10.67 4.63 18.71
C LEU A 207 -10.99 5.76 19.70
N SER A 208 -10.09 6.74 19.84
CA SER A 208 -10.30 7.90 20.74
C SER A 208 -11.50 8.74 20.33
N MET A 209 -11.63 9.06 19.03
CA MET A 209 -12.80 9.79 18.53
C MET A 209 -14.08 9.00 18.74
N LEU A 210 -14.04 7.68 18.53
CA LEU A 210 -15.19 6.82 18.72
C LEU A 210 -15.60 6.67 20.20
N ALA A 211 -14.63 6.57 21.10
CA ALA A 211 -14.84 6.49 22.55
C ALA A 211 -15.36 7.81 23.14
N GLY A 212 -14.95 8.95 22.57
CA GLY A 212 -15.42 10.28 22.96
C GLY A 212 -16.77 10.68 22.38
N ALA A 213 -17.32 9.91 21.43
CA ALA A 213 -18.55 10.26 20.71
C ALA A 213 -19.82 10.09 21.56
N GLU A 214 -20.88 10.82 21.21
CA GLU A 214 -22.20 10.62 21.79
C GLU A 214 -22.99 9.52 21.04
N SER A 215 -23.72 8.68 21.78
CA SER A 215 -24.52 7.62 21.13
C SER A 215 -25.58 8.16 20.17
N LYS A 216 -26.10 9.36 20.41
CA LYS A 216 -27.07 10.03 19.51
C LYS A 216 -26.41 10.49 18.22
N GLU A 217 -25.17 10.98 18.30
CA GLU A 217 -24.40 11.38 17.13
C GLU A 217 -24.24 10.19 16.17
N LEU A 218 -23.79 9.04 16.68
CA LEU A 218 -23.64 7.82 15.89
C LEU A 218 -24.96 7.35 15.25
N VAL A 219 -26.08 7.45 15.98
CA VAL A 219 -27.40 7.08 15.42
C VAL A 219 -27.82 8.02 14.29
N ASN A 220 -27.50 9.31 14.41
CA ASN A 220 -27.88 10.32 13.42
C ASN A 220 -26.98 10.30 12.18
N THR A 221 -25.70 9.96 12.32
CA THR A 221 -24.73 10.02 11.22
C THR A 221 -24.49 8.68 10.52
N ILE A 222 -24.78 7.55 11.17
CA ILE A 222 -24.49 6.21 10.63
C ILE A 222 -25.79 5.50 10.23
N GLU A 223 -25.88 5.14 8.95
CA GLU A 223 -27.03 4.38 8.43
C GLU A 223 -27.21 3.04 9.15
N HIS A 224 -28.47 2.71 9.44
CA HIS A 224 -28.86 1.47 10.12
C HIS A 224 -28.17 1.26 11.48
N MET A 225 -27.93 2.35 12.23
CA MET A 225 -27.40 2.32 13.59
C MET A 225 -28.53 2.40 14.62
N SER A 226 -28.66 1.37 15.47
CA SER A 226 -29.56 1.45 16.63
C SER A 226 -28.86 2.09 17.83
N LEU A 227 -29.62 2.73 18.72
CA LEU A 227 -29.07 3.33 19.94
C LEU A 227 -28.34 2.32 20.83
N ARG A 228 -28.83 1.07 20.88
CA ARG A 228 -28.18 -0.03 21.60
C ARG A 228 -26.82 -0.36 20.99
N ALA A 229 -26.75 -0.50 19.67
CA ALA A 229 -25.50 -0.79 18.97
C ALA A 229 -24.48 0.36 19.13
N ALA A 230 -24.93 1.62 19.00
CA ALA A 230 -24.08 2.79 19.22
C ALA A 230 -23.47 2.81 20.63
N ARG A 231 -24.27 2.57 21.66
CA ARG A 231 -23.79 2.47 23.06
C ARG A 231 -22.77 1.35 23.24
N GLN A 232 -23.02 0.18 22.65
CA GLN A 232 -22.10 -0.96 22.74
C GLN A 232 -20.76 -0.68 22.04
N ILE A 233 -20.80 -0.07 20.85
CA ILE A 233 -19.60 0.32 20.11
C ILE A 233 -18.76 1.33 20.90
N ILE A 234 -19.40 2.38 21.44
CA ILE A 234 -18.70 3.40 22.24
C ILE A 234 -18.11 2.80 23.52
N ALA A 235 -18.89 1.98 24.24
CA ALA A 235 -18.42 1.33 25.47
C ALA A 235 -17.24 0.38 25.18
N ALA A 236 -17.31 -0.41 24.11
CA ALA A 236 -16.22 -1.31 23.75
C ALA A 236 -14.97 -0.54 23.29
N ALA A 237 -15.13 0.58 22.56
CA ALA A 237 -14.00 1.44 22.22
C ALA A 237 -13.34 2.05 23.46
N LYS A 238 -14.12 2.48 24.47
CA LYS A 238 -13.58 2.95 25.76
C LYS A 238 -12.78 1.87 26.47
N ASN A 239 -13.33 0.67 26.58
CA ASN A 239 -12.64 -0.46 27.23
C ASN A 239 -11.30 -0.78 26.55
N ILE A 240 -11.25 -0.79 25.20
CA ILE A 240 -10.00 -1.03 24.46
C ILE A 240 -8.96 0.06 24.76
N ILE A 241 -9.38 1.33 24.86
CA ILE A 241 -8.47 2.43 25.21
C ILE A 241 -7.97 2.28 26.64
N GLU A 242 -8.85 1.99 27.58
CA GLU A 242 -8.49 1.79 28.99
C GLU A 242 -7.49 0.65 29.15
N GLU A 243 -7.71 -0.48 28.48
CA GLU A 243 -6.79 -1.63 28.47
C GLU A 243 -5.43 -1.26 27.86
N LYS A 244 -5.41 -0.61 26.68
CA LYS A 244 -4.15 -0.15 26.06
C LYS A 244 -3.42 0.87 26.93
N THR A 245 -4.14 1.73 27.64
CA THR A 245 -3.56 2.74 28.53
C THR A 245 -2.91 2.08 29.75
N ALA A 246 -3.59 1.10 30.36
CA ALA A 246 -3.06 0.35 31.50
C ALA A 246 -1.76 -0.38 31.14
N LEU A 247 -1.72 -1.07 29.99
CA LEU A 247 -0.54 -1.78 29.51
C LEU A 247 0.66 -0.85 29.28
N LEU A 248 0.43 0.31 28.66
CA LEU A 248 1.48 1.29 28.42
C LEU A 248 2.02 1.90 29.73
N LEU A 249 1.16 2.10 30.74
CA LEU A 249 1.59 2.59 32.05
C LEU A 249 2.45 1.54 32.78
N GLU A 250 2.06 0.27 32.74
CA GLU A 250 2.85 -0.83 33.31
C GLU A 250 4.22 -0.96 32.64
N GLU A 251 4.28 -0.84 31.30
CA GLU A 251 5.53 -0.85 30.55
C GLU A 251 6.44 0.32 30.96
N VAL A 252 5.88 1.54 31.11
CA VAL A 252 6.64 2.71 31.56
C VAL A 252 7.18 2.52 32.98
N GLU A 253 6.39 1.97 33.90
CA GLU A 253 6.81 1.68 35.28
C GLU A 253 7.98 0.67 35.31
N SER A 254 7.95 -0.34 34.43
CA SER A 254 9.02 -1.35 34.34
C SER A 254 10.37 -0.80 33.86
N LEU A 255 10.38 0.37 33.21
CA LEU A 255 11.57 1.01 32.64
C LEU A 255 12.21 2.05 33.56
N VAL A 256 11.62 2.32 34.73
CA VAL A 256 12.18 3.26 35.71
C VAL A 256 13.42 2.62 36.38
N PRO A 257 14.63 3.20 36.21
CA PRO A 257 15.84 2.65 36.81
C PRO A 257 15.77 2.69 38.34
N VAL A 258 15.95 1.54 39.00
CA VAL A 258 16.04 1.49 40.47
C VAL A 258 17.36 2.15 40.89
N PRO A 259 17.36 3.11 41.83
CA PRO A 259 18.61 3.70 42.32
C PRO A 259 19.44 2.60 42.98
N HIS A 260 20.69 2.42 42.54
CA HIS A 260 21.65 1.59 43.27
C HIS A 260 21.92 2.25 44.63
N SER A 261 21.22 1.81 45.67
CA SER A 261 21.59 2.13 47.04
C SER A 261 22.91 1.45 47.37
N LYS A 262 23.91 2.27 47.68
CA LYS A 262 25.25 1.87 48.10
C LYS A 262 25.17 1.00 49.35
N LEU A 263 25.73 -0.21 49.27
CA LEU A 263 26.23 -0.96 50.42
C LEU A 263 27.67 -0.53 50.69
#